data_AF-A0A5N8VAZ4-F1
#
_entry.id   AF-A0A5N8VAZ4-F1
#
_cell.length_a   1.000
_cell.length_b   1.000
_cell.length_c   1.000
_cell.angle_alpha   90.00
_cell.angle_beta   90.00
_cell.angle_gamma   90.00
#
_symmetry.space_group_name_H-M   'P 1'
#
loop_
_entity.id
_entity.type
_entity.pdbx_description
1 polymer ?
#
loop_
_entity_poly.entity_id
_entity_poly.type
_entity_poly.pdbx_seq_one_letter_code
_entity_poly.pdbx_strand_id
1 'polypeptide(L)'
;MTALVLALVAGAVTGIALGALGGGGSMLAVPALIYLLGSTPAAATTASLVVVSVTSVTALAAHARAGAVHWRAGALFAAAGLVPAAAGGALSTRLPSALLTGAFAVIAGIAALRMLRPAASARDGSEVRPLRVAGAGAGLGAVTGVLG
;
A
#
# COMPACT_ATOMS: atom_id res chain seq x y z
N MET A 1 -15.74 12.85 -23.26
CA MET A 1 -16.67 12.65 -22.12
C MET A 1 -16.67 11.21 -21.60
N THR A 2 -16.55 10.20 -22.46
CA THR A 2 -16.53 8.76 -22.09
C THR A 2 -15.38 8.38 -21.14
N ALA A 3 -14.17 8.91 -21.36
CA ALA A 3 -13.01 8.64 -20.50
C ALA A 3 -13.18 9.17 -19.06
N LEU A 4 -13.86 10.31 -18.90
CA LEU A 4 -14.11 10.91 -17.58
C LEU A 4 -15.11 10.08 -16.77
N VAL A 5 -16.13 9.55 -17.43
CA VAL A 5 -17.10 8.62 -16.82
C VAL A 5 -16.42 7.31 -16.41
N LEU A 6 -15.58 6.74 -17.28
CA LEU A 6 -14.80 5.54 -16.96
C LEU A 6 -13.85 5.77 -15.77
N ALA A 7 -13.17 6.92 -15.72
CA ALA A 7 -12.31 7.28 -14.59
C ALA A 7 -13.09 7.41 -13.28
N LEU A 8 -14.28 8.03 -13.31
CA LEU A 8 -15.15 8.18 -12.15
C LEU A 8 -15.67 6.83 -11.65
N VAL A 9 -16.10 5.95 -12.56
CA VAL A 9 -16.59 4.61 -12.21
C VAL A 9 -15.46 3.74 -11.66
N ALA A 10 -14.31 3.70 -12.33
CA ALA A 10 -13.14 2.96 -11.88
C ALA A 10 -12.63 3.48 -10.53
N GLY A 11 -12.58 4.80 -10.36
CA GLY A 11 -12.24 5.46 -9.10
C GLY A 11 -13.23 5.13 -7.99
N ALA A 12 -14.53 5.10 -8.26
CA ALA A 12 -15.56 4.74 -7.30
C ALA A 12 -15.48 3.27 -6.88
N VAL A 13 -15.35 2.35 -7.83
CA VAL A 13 -15.22 0.90 -7.54
C VAL A 13 -13.94 0.63 -6.75
N THR A 14 -12.82 1.23 -7.17
CA THR A 14 -11.55 1.09 -6.45
C THR A 14 -11.67 1.72 -5.07
N GLY A 15 -12.35 2.87 -4.93
CA GLY A 15 -12.62 3.56 -3.66
C GLY A 15 -13.49 2.76 -2.68
N ILE A 16 -14.50 2.05 -3.18
CA ILE A 16 -15.34 1.16 -2.37
C ILE A 16 -14.54 -0.07 -1.94
N ALA A 17 -13.80 -0.69 -2.86
CA ALA A 17 -12.91 -1.80 -2.53
C ALA A 17 -11.81 -1.38 -1.53
N LEU A 18 -11.26 -0.17 -1.70
CA LEU A 18 -10.31 0.50 -0.81
C LEU A 18 -10.86 0.63 0.61
N GLY A 19 -12.08 1.17 0.74
CA GLY A 19 -12.74 1.36 2.02
C GLY A 19 -13.12 0.04 2.70
N ALA A 20 -13.48 -0.98 1.93
CA ALA A 20 -13.88 -2.29 2.46
C ALA A 20 -12.69 -3.16 2.91
N LEU A 21 -11.56 -3.12 2.18
CA LEU A 21 -10.38 -3.95 2.47
C LEU A 21 -9.41 -3.30 3.47
N GLY A 22 -9.51 -1.99 3.71
CA GLY A 22 -8.73 -1.26 4.73
C GLY A 22 -7.21 -1.22 4.53
N GLY A 23 -6.68 -1.76 3.43
CA GLY A 23 -5.25 -2.09 3.28
C GLY A 23 -4.48 -1.45 2.11
N GLY A 24 -5.03 -0.47 1.38
CA GLY A 24 -4.30 0.24 0.31
C GLY A 24 -4.53 -0.31 -1.10
N GLY A 25 -5.70 -0.05 -1.67
CA GLY A 25 -6.08 -0.30 -3.06
C GLY A 25 -5.41 0.59 -4.12
N SER A 26 -4.28 1.23 -3.82
CA SER A 26 -3.40 1.85 -4.84
C SER A 26 -2.83 0.81 -5.81
N MET A 27 -2.69 -0.45 -5.37
CA MET A 27 -2.29 -1.57 -6.22
C MET A 27 -3.23 -1.77 -7.42
N LEU A 28 -4.52 -1.40 -7.28
CA LEU A 28 -5.51 -1.44 -8.34
C LEU A 28 -5.60 -0.11 -9.12
N ALA A 29 -5.22 1.00 -8.50
CA ALA A 29 -5.28 2.33 -9.11
C ALA A 29 -4.30 2.49 -10.29
N VAL A 30 -3.06 1.99 -10.16
CA VAL A 30 -2.06 2.08 -11.24
C VAL A 30 -2.49 1.30 -12.49
N PRO A 31 -2.87 0.00 -12.41
CA PRO A 31 -3.40 -0.73 -13.56
C PRO A 31 -4.64 -0.08 -14.14
N ALA A 32 -5.57 0.41 -13.30
CA ALA A 32 -6.77 1.07 -13.79
C ALA A 32 -6.43 2.33 -14.61
N LEU A 33 -5.49 3.16 -14.15
CA LEU A 33 -5.09 4.38 -14.87
C LEU A 33 -4.35 4.08 -16.19
N ILE A 34 -3.53 3.03 -16.23
CA ILE A 34 -2.81 2.63 -17.45
C ILE A 34 -3.77 1.98 -18.45
N TYR A 35 -4.52 0.97 -18.03
CA TYR A 35 -5.32 0.14 -18.93
C TYR A 35 -6.67 0.77 -19.32
N LEU A 36 -7.31 1.58 -18.45
CA LEU A 36 -8.58 2.24 -18.79
C LEU A 36 -8.39 3.65 -19.35
N LEU A 37 -7.34 4.36 -18.92
CA LEU A 37 -7.14 5.77 -19.26
C LEU A 37 -6.03 6.02 -20.28
N GLY A 38 -5.28 4.98 -20.68
CA GLY A 38 -4.20 5.09 -21.66
C GLY A 38 -3.07 6.04 -21.24
N SER A 39 -2.97 6.33 -19.93
CA SER A 39 -1.99 7.26 -19.40
C SER A 39 -0.59 6.65 -19.43
N THR A 40 0.43 7.47 -19.68
CA THR A 40 1.81 6.99 -19.65
C THR A 40 2.14 6.46 -18.26
N PRO A 41 2.97 5.41 -18.13
CA PRO A 41 3.31 4.83 -16.83
C PRO A 41 3.78 5.88 -15.81
N ALA A 42 4.58 6.86 -16.24
CA ALA A 42 5.05 7.96 -15.38
C ALA A 42 3.91 8.86 -14.87
N ALA A 43 2.95 9.20 -15.73
CA ALA A 43 1.79 9.98 -15.34
C ALA A 43 0.85 9.19 -14.42
N ALA A 44 0.64 7.90 -14.70
CA ALA A 44 -0.17 7.00 -13.89
C ALA A 44 0.40 6.81 -12.47
N THR A 45 1.72 6.65 -12.34
CA THR A 45 2.40 6.58 -11.05
C THR A 45 2.19 7.86 -10.25
N THR A 46 2.40 9.02 -10.87
CA THR A 46 2.24 10.32 -10.21
C THR A 46 0.80 10.54 -9.75
N ALA A 47 -0.19 10.26 -10.61
CA ALA A 47 -1.60 10.36 -10.27
C ALA A 47 -1.99 9.39 -9.14
N SER A 48 -1.45 8.16 -9.15
CA SER A 48 -1.71 7.17 -8.10
C SER A 48 -1.14 7.59 -6.76
N LEU A 49 0.02 8.28 -6.72
CA LEU A 49 0.56 8.85 -5.48
C LEU A 49 -0.36 9.94 -4.91
N VAL A 50 -0.95 10.78 -5.76
CA VAL A 50 -1.93 11.77 -5.31
C VAL A 50 -3.18 11.08 -4.75
N VAL A 51 -3.71 10.10 -5.47
CA VAL A 51 -4.89 9.32 -5.05
C VAL A 51 -4.62 8.59 -3.73
N VAL A 52 -3.47 7.93 -3.58
CA VAL A 52 -3.13 7.21 -2.34
C VAL A 52 -2.94 8.16 -1.17
N SER A 53 -2.37 9.35 -1.40
CA SER A 53 -2.18 10.36 -0.35
C SER A 53 -3.53 10.87 0.15
N VAL A 54 -4.43 11.25 -0.76
CA VAL A 54 -5.76 11.76 -0.40
C VAL A 54 -6.59 10.69 0.31
N THR A 55 -6.59 9.45 -0.20
CA THR A 55 -7.32 8.33 0.41
C THR A 55 -6.77 7.94 1.78
N SER A 56 -5.45 7.98 1.96
CA SER A 56 -4.82 7.71 3.26
C SER A 56 -5.13 8.79 4.30
N VAL A 57 -5.11 10.07 3.90
CA VAL A 57 -5.46 11.19 4.81
C VAL A 57 -6.93 11.13 5.21
N THR A 58 -7.83 10.87 4.26
CA THR A 58 -9.26 10.72 4.55
C THR A 58 -9.55 9.52 5.45
N ALA A 59 -8.90 8.37 5.20
CA ALA A 59 -9.00 7.21 6.07
C ALA A 59 -8.45 7.49 7.48
N LEU A 60 -7.29 8.14 7.58
CA LEU A 60 -6.70 8.53 8.86
C LEU A 60 -7.61 9.48 9.64
N ALA A 61 -8.19 10.48 8.97
CA ALA A 61 -9.13 11.42 9.58
C ALA A 61 -10.39 10.70 10.09
N ALA A 62 -10.95 9.76 9.33
CA ALA A 62 -12.10 8.97 9.74
C ALA A 62 -11.79 8.11 10.98
N HIS A 63 -10.66 7.41 11.00
CA HIS A 63 -10.23 6.59 12.14
C HIS A 63 -9.85 7.42 13.36
N ALA A 64 -9.23 8.59 13.15
CA ALA A 64 -8.87 9.52 14.21
C ALA A 64 -10.13 10.06 14.92
N ARG A 65 -11.17 10.40 14.15
CA ARG A 65 -12.48 10.80 14.70
C ARG A 65 -13.17 9.68 15.48
N ALA A 66 -12.93 8.42 15.12
CA ALA A 66 -13.42 7.25 15.85
C ALA A 66 -12.59 6.89 17.09
N GLY A 67 -11.53 7.66 17.40
CA GLY A 67 -10.64 7.37 18.54
C GLY A 67 -9.77 6.12 18.38
N ALA A 68 -9.74 5.52 17.18
CA ALA A 68 -9.10 4.23 16.92
C ALA A 68 -7.62 4.37 16.47
N VAL A 69 -6.97 5.51 16.73
CA VAL A 69 -5.62 5.81 16.21
C VAL A 69 -4.59 5.87 17.34
N HIS A 70 -3.63 4.94 17.29
CA HIS A 70 -2.45 4.96 18.14
C HIS A 70 -1.34 5.83 17.52
N TRP A 71 -1.42 7.15 17.71
CA TRP A 71 -0.50 8.13 17.12
C TRP A 71 0.99 7.80 17.33
N ARG A 72 1.37 7.38 18.53
CA ARG A 72 2.76 7.07 18.86
C ARG A 72 3.29 5.84 18.12
N ALA A 73 2.45 4.81 18.01
CA ALA A 73 2.79 3.60 17.25
C ALA A 73 2.82 3.88 15.75
N GLY A 74 1.83 4.60 15.22
CA GLY A 74 1.78 5.00 13.82
C GLY A 74 2.96 5.86 13.38
N ALA A 75 3.36 6.85 14.19
CA ALA A 75 4.52 7.69 13.92
C ALA A 75 5.83 6.89 13.93
N LEU A 76 5.99 5.97 14.91
CA LEU A 76 7.18 5.11 14.98
C LEU A 76 7.25 4.16 13.79
N PHE A 77 6.12 3.58 13.39
CA PHE A 77 6.02 2.73 12.20
C PHE A 77 6.39 3.51 10.93
N ALA A 78 5.84 4.70 10.75
CA ALA A 78 6.10 5.56 9.60
C ALA A 78 7.58 5.97 9.53
N ALA A 79 8.15 6.44 10.65
CA ALA A 79 9.54 6.85 10.71
C ALA A 79 10.51 5.67 10.45
N ALA A 80 10.22 4.50 11.05
CA ALA A 80 11.05 3.31 10.87
C ALA A 80 10.98 2.75 9.46
N GLY A 81 9.84 2.89 8.77
CA GLY A 81 9.66 2.42 7.39
C GLY A 81 10.20 3.37 6.32
N LEU A 82 10.20 4.68 6.57
CA LEU A 82 10.55 5.70 5.57
C LEU A 82 11.99 5.56 5.04
N VAL A 83 12.95 5.38 5.94
CA VAL A 83 14.37 5.25 5.58
C VAL A 83 14.64 3.99 4.74
N PRO A 84 14.22 2.77 5.16
CA PRO A 84 14.37 1.59 4.33
C PRO A 84 13.58 1.65 3.02
N ALA A 85 12.43 2.32 2.97
CA ALA A 85 11.68 2.51 1.73
C ALA A 85 12.44 3.37 0.72
N ALA A 86 12.98 4.51 1.17
CA ALA A 86 13.78 5.38 0.30
C ALA A 86 15.08 4.69 -0.16
N ALA A 87 15.77 3.98 0.75
CA ALA A 87 16.98 3.25 0.43
C ALA A 87 16.71 2.07 -0.53
N GLY A 88 15.62 1.33 -0.29
CA GLY A 88 15.17 0.23 -1.16
C GLY A 88 14.83 0.73 -2.56
N GLY A 89 14.12 1.86 -2.68
CA GLY A 89 13.77 2.46 -3.97
C GLY A 89 14.98 2.97 -4.74
N ALA A 90 15.98 3.50 -4.03
CA ALA A 90 17.25 3.85 -4.67
C ALA A 90 18.00 2.60 -5.17
N LEU A 91 17.95 1.50 -4.42
CA LEU A 91 18.60 0.24 -4.78
C LEU A 91 17.87 -0.49 -5.92
N SER A 92 16.55 -0.39 -6.01
CA SER A 92 15.74 -1.04 -7.06
C SER A 92 16.12 -0.58 -8.46
N THR A 93 16.51 0.70 -8.63
CA THR A 93 17.01 1.24 -9.91
C THR A 93 18.29 0.57 -10.42
N ARG A 94 19.03 -0.12 -9.55
CA ARG A 94 20.28 -0.83 -9.90
C ARG A 94 20.08 -2.33 -10.12
N LEU A 95 18.88 -2.85 -9.85
CA LEU A 95 18.58 -4.26 -9.94
C LEU A 95 17.95 -4.62 -11.30
N PRO A 96 18.24 -5.80 -11.87
CA PRO A 96 17.61 -6.25 -13.10
C PRO A 96 16.09 -6.42 -12.93
N SER A 97 15.32 -6.00 -13.93
CA SER A 97 13.85 -6.07 -13.92
C SER A 97 13.34 -7.49 -13.63
N ALA A 98 13.98 -8.51 -14.21
CA ALA A 98 13.63 -9.92 -13.97
C ALA A 98 13.75 -10.33 -12.49
N LEU A 99 14.73 -9.78 -11.77
CA LEU A 99 14.91 -10.07 -10.34
C LEU A 99 13.82 -9.41 -9.50
N LEU A 100 13.46 -8.16 -9.81
CA LEU A 100 12.34 -7.46 -9.16
C LEU A 100 11.02 -8.20 -9.38
N THR A 101 10.72 -8.56 -10.64
CA THR A 101 9.49 -9.28 -10.99
C THR A 101 9.45 -10.65 -10.30
N GLY A 102 10.56 -11.39 -10.29
CA GLY A 102 10.66 -12.67 -9.61
C GLY A 102 10.43 -12.55 -8.09
N ALA A 103 11.06 -11.57 -7.44
CA ALA A 103 10.89 -11.33 -6.01
C ALA A 103 9.46 -10.89 -5.67
N PHE A 104 8.86 -10.01 -6.47
CA PHE A 104 7.46 -9.62 -6.34
C PHE A 104 6.52 -10.83 -6.47
N ALA A 105 6.73 -11.67 -7.48
CA ALA A 105 5.92 -12.87 -7.70
C ALA A 105 5.99 -13.86 -6.54
N VAL A 106 7.18 -14.05 -5.94
CA VAL A 106 7.35 -14.90 -4.74
C VAL A 106 6.55 -14.35 -3.56
N ILE A 107 6.66 -13.04 -3.27
CA ILE A 107 5.92 -12.42 -2.16
C ILE A 107 4.41 -12.49 -2.40
N ALA A 108 3.95 -12.17 -3.61
CA ALA A 108 2.54 -12.27 -3.99
C ALA A 108 2.02 -13.71 -3.85
N GLY A 109 2.81 -14.71 -4.27
CA GLY A 109 2.49 -16.12 -4.10
C GLY A 109 2.38 -16.53 -2.62
N ILE A 110 3.32 -16.10 -1.78
CA ILE A 110 3.25 -16.35 -0.32
C ILE A 110 2.01 -15.70 0.29
N ALA A 111 1.71 -14.45 -0.09
CA ALA A 111 0.53 -13.73 0.38
C ALA A 111 -0.76 -14.47 -0.02
N ALA A 112 -0.88 -14.87 -1.29
CA ALA A 112 -2.02 -15.66 -1.78
C ALA A 112 -2.18 -16.95 -0.99
N LEU A 113 -1.11 -17.74 -0.81
CA LEU A 113 -1.15 -18.98 -0.03
C LEU A 113 -1.53 -18.75 1.44
N ARG A 114 -1.14 -17.62 2.03
CA ARG A 114 -1.53 -17.25 3.40
C ARG A 114 -2.99 -16.82 3.50
N MET A 115 -3.52 -16.14 2.48
CA MET A 115 -4.93 -15.76 2.43
C MET A 115 -5.87 -16.97 2.26
N LEU A 116 -5.39 -18.06 1.66
CA LEU A 116 -6.15 -19.33 1.58
C LEU A 116 -6.19 -20.08 2.93
N ARG A 117 -5.35 -19.72 3.90
CA ARG A 117 -5.39 -20.36 5.22
C ARG A 117 -6.50 -19.73 6.06
N PRO A 118 -7.29 -20.53 6.80
CA PRO A 118 -8.28 -20.00 7.73
C PRO A 118 -7.65 -19.00 8.69
N ALA A 119 -8.17 -17.78 8.72
CA ALA A 119 -7.70 -16.75 9.62
C ALA A 119 -7.96 -17.20 11.07
N ALA A 120 -6.90 -17.55 11.80
CA ALA A 120 -7.00 -17.72 13.24
C ALA A 120 -7.39 -16.36 13.83
N SER A 121 -8.51 -16.30 14.56
CA SER A 121 -9.02 -15.06 15.17
C SER A 121 -7.88 -14.28 15.79
N ALA A 122 -7.71 -13.04 15.31
CA ALA A 122 -6.79 -12.09 15.89
C ALA A 122 -7.12 -11.99 17.38
N ARG A 123 -6.19 -12.42 18.23
CA ARG A 123 -6.33 -12.28 19.67
C ARG A 123 -6.16 -10.80 19.99
N ASP A 124 -7.28 -10.10 20.11
CA ASP A 124 -7.33 -8.74 20.63
C ASP A 124 -6.77 -8.76 22.06
N GLY A 125 -5.72 -7.97 22.28
CA GLY A 125 -5.10 -7.80 23.60
C GLY A 125 -3.57 -7.75 23.62
N SER A 126 -2.86 -7.86 22.49
CA SER A 126 -1.40 -7.70 22.53
C SER A 126 -1.00 -6.24 22.73
N GLU A 127 -0.37 -5.93 23.85
CA GLU A 127 0.30 -4.64 24.08
C GLU A 127 1.12 -4.22 22.85
N VAL A 128 0.97 -2.96 22.46
CA VAL A 128 1.67 -2.36 21.33
C VAL A 128 3.15 -2.15 21.70
N ARG A 129 3.98 -3.19 21.52
CA ARG A 129 5.42 -3.10 21.82
C ARG A 129 6.12 -2.24 20.76
N PRO A 130 6.77 -1.12 21.15
CA PRO A 130 7.38 -0.19 20.20
C PRO A 130 8.44 -0.85 19.30
N LEU A 131 9.21 -1.80 19.81
CA LEU A 131 10.17 -2.57 19.00
C LEU A 131 9.51 -3.39 17.87
N ARG A 132 8.35 -4.01 18.13
CA ARG A 132 7.64 -4.78 17.09
C ARG A 132 7.06 -3.87 16.02
N VAL A 133 6.53 -2.71 16.44
CA VAL A 133 5.97 -1.70 15.53
C VAL A 133 7.06 -1.13 14.63
N ALA A 134 8.21 -0.76 15.20
CA ALA A 134 9.35 -0.28 14.44
C ALA A 134 9.88 -1.36 13.48
N GLY A 135 10.00 -2.62 13.95
CA GLY A 135 10.44 -3.74 13.12
C GLY A 135 9.48 -4.05 11.97
N ALA A 136 8.17 -3.98 12.21
CA ALA A 136 7.16 -4.14 11.17
C ALA A 136 7.21 -2.99 10.15
N GLY A 137 7.37 -1.74 10.61
CA GLY A 137 7.51 -0.57 9.74
C GLY A 137 8.76 -0.64 8.87
N ALA A 138 9.91 -0.95 9.47
CA ALA A 138 11.17 -1.11 8.76
C ALA A 138 11.13 -2.26 7.75
N GLY A 139 10.58 -3.41 8.13
CA GLY A 139 10.43 -4.58 7.26
C GLY A 139 9.50 -4.30 6.08
N LEU A 140 8.33 -3.70 6.34
CA LEU A 140 7.42 -3.30 5.27
C LEU A 140 8.08 -2.28 4.34
N GLY A 141 8.68 -1.23 4.90
CA GLY A 141 9.38 -0.20 4.14
C GLY A 141 10.48 -0.75 3.25
N ALA A 142 11.29 -1.70 3.75
CA ALA A 142 12.35 -2.33 2.96
C ALA A 142 11.79 -3.14 1.79
N VAL A 143 10.75 -3.94 2.04
CA VAL A 143 10.11 -4.76 1.00
C VAL A 143 9.45 -3.88 -0.06
N THR A 144 8.66 -2.88 0.36
CA THR A 144 7.97 -1.98 -0.57
C THR A 144 8.94 -1.05 -1.29
N GLY A 145 10.04 -0.66 -0.66
CA GLY A 145 11.06 0.16 -1.32
C GLY A 145 11.80 -0.59 -2.41
N VAL A 146 12.19 -1.84 -2.16
CA VAL A 146 12.96 -2.64 -3.13
C VAL A 146 12.10 -3.14 -4.30
N LEU A 147 10.81 -3.41 -4.06
CA LEU A 147 9.92 -4.05 -5.04
C LEU A 147 8.85 -3.13 -5.62
N GLY A 148 8.66 -1.93 -5.07
CA GLY A 148 7.61 -0.98 -5.43
C GLY A 148 8.07 0.15 -6.33
#